data_AF-A0A2V9GLQ5-F1
#
_entry.id   AF-A0A2V9GLQ5-F1
#
_cell.length_a   1.000
_cell.length_b   1.000
_cell.length_c   1.000
_cell.angle_alpha   90.00
_cell.angle_beta   90.00
_cell.angle_gamma   90.00
#
_symmetry.space_group_name_H-M   'P 1'
#
loop_
_entity.id
_entity.type
_entity.pdbx_description
1 polymer ?
#
loop_
_entity_poly.entity_id
_entity_poly.type
_entity_poly.pdbx_seq_one_letter_code
_entity_poly.pdbx_strand_id
1 'polypeptide(L)' 'VALLSKKPNPTDSDIDDAMSGNICRCGTYQRIRKAIHRAASMQAGKAKSAA' A
#
# COMPACT_ATOMS: atom_id res chain seq x y z
N VAL A 1 5.99 -0.51 11.65
CA VAL A 1 6.83 -0.36 10.44
C VAL A 1 5.92 -0.25 9.21
N ALA A 2 6.20 0.65 8.27
CA ALA A 2 5.38 0.86 7.08
C ALA A 2 5.53 -0.25 6.03
N LEU A 3 4.42 -0.69 5.43
CA LEU A 3 4.35 -1.82 4.50
C LEU A 3 5.26 -1.65 3.27
N LEU A 4 5.13 -0.53 2.54
CA LEU A 4 5.81 -0.35 1.25
C LEU A 4 7.34 -0.24 1.37
N SER A 5 7.86 0.15 2.52
CA SER A 5 9.30 0.12 2.79
C SER A 5 9.85 -1.30 2.89
N LYS A 6 9.04 -2.26 3.32
CA LYS A 6 9.41 -3.68 3.44
C LYS A 6 9.03 -4.49 2.20
N LYS A 7 7.85 -4.21 1.64
CA LYS A 7 7.27 -4.92 0.51
C LYS A 7 6.82 -3.90 -0.55
N PRO A 8 7.73 -3.49 -1.45
CA PRO A 8 7.44 -2.47 -2.46
C PRO A 8 6.34 -2.87 -3.45
N ASN A 9 6.11 -4.18 -3.64
CA ASN A 9 5.06 -4.74 -4.47
C ASN A 9 4.18 -5.68 -3.62
N PRO A 10 3.28 -5.15 -2.77
CA PRO A 10 2.44 -5.97 -1.92
C PRO A 10 1.31 -6.63 -2.70
N THR A 11 0.81 -7.76 -2.21
CA THR A 11 -0.45 -8.37 -2.64
C THR A 11 -1.62 -7.81 -1.83
N ASP A 12 -2.85 -8.11 -2.24
CA ASP A 12 -4.06 -7.75 -1.48
C ASP A 12 -4.05 -8.32 -0.05
N SER A 13 -3.61 -9.56 0.12
CA SER A 13 -3.51 -10.19 1.45
C SER A 13 -2.50 -9.45 2.34
N ASP A 14 -1.35 -9.06 1.79
CA ASP A 14 -0.35 -8.29 2.56
C ASP A 14 -0.90 -6.94 3.03
N ILE A 15 -1.72 -6.30 2.19
CA ILE A 15 -2.38 -5.05 2.52
C ILE A 15 -3.40 -5.27 3.63
N ASP A 16 -4.25 -6.28 3.51
CA ASP A 16 -5.26 -6.60 4.51
C ASP A 16 -4.62 -6.92 5.88
N ASP A 17 -3.54 -7.73 5.89
CA ASP A 17 -2.79 -8.06 7.09
C ASP A 17 -2.15 -6.82 7.73
N ALA A 18 -1.53 -5.96 6.93
CA ALA A 18 -0.95 -4.70 7.38
C ALA A 18 -2.01 -3.68 7.85
N MET A 19 -3.24 -3.79 7.35
CA MET A 19 -4.38 -2.93 7.68
C MET A 19 -5.23 -3.46 8.83
N SER A 20 -4.97 -4.66 9.35
CA SER A 20 -5.74 -5.31 10.42
C SER A 20 -5.93 -4.44 11.68
N GLY A 21 -4.94 -3.61 12.03
CA GLY A 21 -5.02 -2.65 13.14
C GLY A 21 -5.56 -1.26 12.77
N ASN A 22 -5.86 -1.01 11.50
CA ASN A 22 -6.28 0.29 10.97
C ASN A 22 -7.79 0.28 10.69
N ILE A 23 -8.60 0.68 11.68
CA ILE A 23 -10.06 0.63 11.59
C ILE A 23 -10.62 1.75 10.70
N CYS A 24 -11.43 1.39 9.70
CA CYS A 24 -12.13 2.33 8.82
C CYS A 24 -13.65 2.25 9.05
N ARG A 25 -14.21 3.25 9.71
CA ARG A 25 -15.66 3.32 9.97
C ARG A 25 -16.51 3.63 8.73
N CYS A 26 -15.91 4.26 7.72
CA CYS A 26 -16.59 4.65 6.48
C CYS A 26 -16.77 3.48 5.49
N GLY A 27 -16.20 2.30 5.77
CA GLY A 27 -16.33 1.12 4.90
C GLY A 27 -15.52 1.19 3.60
N THR A 28 -14.43 1.96 3.56
CA THR A 28 -13.71 2.27 2.30
C THR A 28 -12.42 1.47 2.08
N TYR A 29 -12.24 0.34 2.77
CA TYR A 29 -11.04 -0.51 2.66
C TYR A 29 -10.66 -0.87 1.22
N GLN A 30 -11.64 -1.12 0.35
CA GLN A 30 -11.39 -1.41 -1.06
C GLN A 30 -10.74 -0.23 -1.80
N ARG A 31 -11.07 1.01 -1.44
CA ARG A 31 -10.42 2.21 -1.99
C ARG A 31 -9.02 2.39 -1.42
N ILE A 32 -8.82 2.10 -0.14
CA ILE A 32 -7.51 2.15 0.52
C ILE A 32 -6.55 1.15 -0.13
N ARG A 33 -6.99 -0.08 -0.37
CA ARG A 33 -6.22 -1.10 -1.09
C ARG A 33 -5.75 -0.62 -2.46
N LYS A 34 -6.66 -0.08 -3.28
CA LYS A 34 -6.33 0.51 -4.58
C LYS A 34 -5.33 1.66 -4.47
N ALA A 35 -5.47 2.50 -3.44
CA ALA A 35 -4.55 3.61 -3.20
C ALA A 35 -3.14 3.12 -2.81
N ILE A 36 -3.03 2.05 -2.03
CA ILE A 36 -1.75 1.45 -1.65
C ILE A 36 -1.04 0.87 -2.88
N HIS A 37 -1.75 0.15 -3.75
CA HIS A 37 -1.19 -0.33 -5.02
C HIS A 37 -0.72 0.81 -5.91
N ARG A 38 -1.50 1.88 -6.02
CA ARG A 38 -1.08 3.08 -6.75
C ARG A 38 0.19 3.70 -6.15
N ALA A 39 0.25 3.83 -4.82
CA ALA A 39 1.41 4.36 -4.13
C ALA A 39 2.67 3.48 -4.33
N ALA A 40 2.50 2.15 -4.36
CA ALA A 40 3.55 1.18 -4.68
C ALA A 40 4.13 1.45 -6.09
N SER A 41 3.26 1.58 -7.11
CA SER A 41 3.68 1.90 -8.47
C SER A 41 4.38 3.26 -8.56
N MET A 42 3.90 4.27 -7.84
CA MET A 42 4.54 5.60 -7.79
C MET A 42 5.90 5.57 -7.11
N GLN A 43 6.09 4.74 -6.07
CA GLN A 43 7.39 4.57 -5.42
C GLN A 43 8.40 3.88 -6.34
N ALA A 44 7.97 2.86 -7.09
CA ALA A 44 8.78 2.23 -8.12
C ALA A 44 9.16 3.22 -9.24
N GLY A 45 8.25 4.12 -9.63
CA GLY A 45 8.53 5.21 -10.57
C GLY A 45 9.50 6.26 -10.01
N LYS A 46 9.33 6.67 -8.74
CA LYS A 46 10.25 7.60 -8.06
C LYS A 46 11.67 7.04 -7.94
N ALA A 47 11.81 5.75 -7.64
CA ALA A 47 13.12 5.09 -7.58
C ALA A 47 13.86 5.14 -8.93
N LYS A 48 13.12 5.12 -10.06
CA LYS A 48 13.70 5.25 -11.42
C LYS A 48 14.08 6.68 -11.80
N SER A 49 13.46 7.71 -11.22
CA SER A 49 13.75 9.12 -11.54
C SER A 49 14.82 9.75 -10.63
N ALA A 50 15.20 9.06 -9.55
CA ALA A 50 16.23 9.51 -8.60
C ALA A 50 17.59 8.83 -8.81
N ALA A 51 17.70 7.97 -9.83
CA ALA A 51 18.92 7.31 -10.30
C ALA A 51 19.33 7.90 -11.65
#